data_AF-A0A2V8JGP0-F1
#
_entry.id   AF-A0A2V8JGP0-F1
#
_cell.length_a   1.000
_cell.length_b   1.000
_cell.length_c   1.000
_cell.angle_alpha   90.00
_cell.angle_beta   90.00
_cell.angle_gamma   90.00
#
_symmetry.space_group_name_H-M   'P 1'
#
loop_
_entity.id
_entity.type
_entity.pdbx_description
1 polymer ?
#
loop_
_entity_poly.entity_id
_entity_poly.type
_entity_poly.pdbx_seq_one_letter_code
_entity_poly.pdbx_strand_id
1 'polypeptide(L)'
;MRSKTSGTVFLLAWLLLVAPIFAQMGYPLKGSWSGDWWLKKGEENHLLLDFDWDGKTLTGVLNPGTDNVVLQKLSLEPPTGGVEGAIDPWNLHFEADVKDTSGRTVHYVVDGKLQNIGAYRKFVTGTWMAGNQKGEFRIVRN
;
A
#
# COMPACT_ATOMS: atom_id res chain seq x y z
N MET A 1 -54.91 -8.93 -29.71
CA MET A 1 -54.27 -9.37 -28.45
C MET A 1 -52.93 -8.66 -28.30
N ARG A 2 -52.83 -7.75 -27.33
CA ARG A 2 -51.63 -6.95 -27.02
C ARG A 2 -50.57 -7.85 -26.38
N SER A 3 -49.39 -7.97 -26.97
CA SER A 3 -48.28 -8.77 -26.45
C SER A 3 -47.77 -8.18 -25.13
N LYS A 4 -48.13 -8.80 -24.00
CA LYS A 4 -47.66 -8.41 -22.65
C LYS A 4 -46.27 -8.95 -22.30
N THR A 5 -45.58 -9.59 -23.24
CA THR A 5 -44.31 -10.27 -23.00
C THR A 5 -43.07 -9.38 -23.18
N SER A 6 -43.22 -8.19 -23.79
CA SER A 6 -42.05 -7.35 -24.14
C SER A 6 -41.51 -6.50 -22.97
N GLY A 7 -42.32 -6.22 -21.94
CA GLY A 7 -41.91 -5.37 -20.81
C GLY A 7 -41.06 -6.11 -19.76
N THR A 8 -41.27 -7.42 -19.60
CA THR A 8 -40.62 -8.21 -18.56
C THR A 8 -39.18 -8.61 -18.93
N VAL A 9 -38.88 -8.76 -20.23
CA VAL A 9 -37.53 -9.10 -20.72
C VAL A 9 -36.57 -7.91 -20.57
N PHE A 10 -37.07 -6.68 -20.68
CA PHE A 10 -36.25 -5.46 -20.58
C PHE A 10 -35.79 -5.18 -19.14
N LEU A 11 -36.62 -5.51 -18.14
CA LEU A 11 -36.30 -5.37 -16.71
C LEU A 11 -35.24 -6.36 -16.23
N LEU A 12 -35.25 -7.60 -16.73
CA LEU A 12 -34.23 -8.61 -16.42
C LEU A 12 -32.87 -8.29 -17.05
N ALA A 13 -32.85 -7.65 -18.22
CA ALA A 13 -31.61 -7.21 -18.86
C ALA A 13 -30.94 -6.03 -18.14
N TRP A 14 -31.69 -5.20 -17.41
CA TRP A 14 -31.15 -4.09 -16.60
C TRP A 14 -30.57 -4.52 -15.25
N LEU A 15 -31.07 -5.62 -14.67
CA LEU A 15 -30.55 -6.18 -13.41
C LEU A 15 -29.16 -6.82 -13.56
N LEU A 16 -28.72 -7.16 -14.78
CA LEU A 16 -27.41 -7.77 -15.05
C LEU A 16 -26.27 -6.76 -15.23
N LEU A 17 -26.55 -5.45 -15.24
CA LEU A 17 -25.53 -4.40 -15.39
C LEU A 17 -24.95 -3.89 -14.07
N VAL A 18 -25.45 -4.34 -12.92
CA VAL A 18 -24.89 -4.01 -11.60
C VAL A 18 -23.81 -5.04 -11.24
N ALA A 19 -22.78 -5.15 -12.08
CA ALA A 19 -21.55 -5.83 -11.68
C ALA A 19 -20.92 -5.05 -10.51
N PRO A 20 -20.31 -5.70 -9.51
CA PRO A 20 -19.72 -5.01 -8.38
C PRO A 20 -18.55 -4.14 -8.85
N ILE A 21 -18.78 -2.82 -8.90
CA ILE A 21 -17.77 -1.80 -9.23
C ILE A 21 -16.62 -1.79 -8.18
N PHE A 22 -16.77 -2.52 -7.07
CA PHE A 22 -15.78 -2.64 -6.00
C PHE A 22 -14.44 -3.29 -6.40
N ALA A 23 -14.34 -3.91 -7.58
CA ALA A 23 -13.08 -4.50 -8.05
C ALA A 23 -12.10 -3.49 -8.69
N GLN A 24 -12.49 -2.23 -8.93
CA GLN A 24 -11.64 -1.29 -9.68
C GLN A 24 -10.54 -0.62 -8.85
N MET A 25 -10.67 -0.58 -7.53
CA MET A 25 -9.62 -0.03 -6.65
C MET A 25 -8.82 -1.21 -6.09
N GLY A 26 -7.82 -1.68 -6.85
CA GLY A 26 -6.94 -2.77 -6.43
C GLY A 26 -6.32 -2.52 -5.04
N TYR A 27 -5.68 -3.56 -4.47
CA TYR A 27 -5.16 -3.52 -3.10
C TYR A 27 -4.43 -2.20 -2.78
N PRO A 28 -4.80 -1.47 -1.70
CA PRO A 28 -4.48 -0.05 -1.57
C PRO A 28 -3.00 0.33 -1.72
N LEU A 29 -2.12 -0.56 -1.25
CA LEU A 29 -0.66 -0.39 -1.25
C LEU A 29 0.01 -0.88 -2.54
N LYS A 30 -0.68 -1.66 -3.39
CA LYS A 30 -0.09 -2.26 -4.60
C LYS A 30 0.45 -1.20 -5.57
N GLY A 31 1.63 -1.50 -6.11
CA GLY A 31 2.37 -0.70 -7.08
C GLY A 31 3.65 -0.11 -6.49
N SER A 32 4.26 0.78 -7.27
CA SER A 32 5.53 1.39 -6.93
C SER A 32 5.37 2.72 -6.18
N TRP A 33 6.27 2.94 -5.24
CA TRP A 33 6.31 4.09 -4.35
C TRP A 33 7.73 4.64 -4.28
N SER A 34 7.83 5.95 -4.13
CA SER A 34 9.12 6.64 -3.99
C SER A 34 9.07 7.69 -2.91
N GLY A 35 10.22 7.98 -2.33
CA GLY A 35 10.36 9.03 -1.32
C GLY A 35 11.65 8.88 -0.54
N ASP A 36 11.59 9.23 0.74
CA ASP A 36 12.77 9.48 1.55
C ASP A 36 12.59 8.99 2.98
N TRP A 37 13.69 8.59 3.60
CA TRP A 37 13.80 8.38 5.04
C TRP A 37 15.01 9.11 5.61
N TRP A 38 14.96 9.48 6.89
CA TRP A 38 16.06 10.20 7.54
C TRP A 38 16.09 9.91 9.03
N LEU A 39 17.29 9.72 9.60
CA LEU A 39 17.49 9.74 11.06
C LEU A 39 17.49 11.15 11.63
N LYS A 40 17.88 12.12 10.79
CA LYS A 40 17.98 13.53 11.12
C LYS A 40 17.57 14.34 9.89
N LYS A 41 16.67 15.29 10.08
CA LYS A 41 16.14 16.13 9.00
C LYS A 41 17.28 16.88 8.29
N GLY A 42 17.27 16.88 6.96
CA GLY A 42 18.36 17.39 6.11
C GLY A 42 19.41 16.35 5.71
N GLU A 43 19.28 15.11 6.19
CA GLU A 43 20.13 13.96 5.82
C GLU A 43 19.24 12.84 5.24
N GLU A 44 18.44 13.20 4.23
CA GLU A 44 17.49 12.31 3.56
C GLU A 44 18.17 11.24 2.70
N ASN A 45 17.62 10.03 2.76
CA ASN A 45 18.03 8.88 1.98
C ASN A 45 16.87 8.47 1.09
N HIS A 46 17.09 8.52 -0.23
CA HIS A 46 16.09 8.10 -1.21
C HIS A 46 15.80 6.61 -1.10
N LEU A 47 14.53 6.26 -1.28
CA LEU A 47 14.06 4.88 -1.29
C LEU A 47 13.02 4.66 -2.38
N LEU A 48 13.07 3.49 -2.98
CA LEU A 48 12.04 2.97 -3.88
C LEU A 48 11.45 1.71 -3.27
N LEU A 49 10.14 1.59 -3.30
CA LEU A 49 9.43 0.41 -2.83
C LEU A 49 8.50 -0.06 -3.94
N ASP A 50 8.45 -1.36 -4.16
CA ASP A 50 7.46 -1.97 -5.03
C ASP A 50 6.69 -3.02 -4.23
N PHE A 51 5.37 -2.83 -4.14
CA PHE A 51 4.48 -3.73 -3.41
C PHE A 51 3.60 -4.48 -4.38
N ASP A 52 3.47 -5.79 -4.19
CA ASP A 52 2.57 -6.63 -4.97
C ASP A 52 1.52 -7.30 -4.08
N TRP A 53 0.35 -7.49 -4.67
CA TRP A 53 -0.77 -8.21 -4.09
C TRP A 53 -1.36 -9.13 -5.14
N ASP A 54 -1.35 -10.43 -4.86
CA ASP A 54 -1.83 -11.49 -5.75
C ASP A 54 -3.30 -11.88 -5.51
N GLY A 55 -3.97 -11.23 -4.56
CA GLY A 55 -5.31 -11.61 -4.10
C GLY A 55 -5.33 -12.22 -2.69
N LYS A 56 -4.18 -12.63 -2.17
CA LYS A 56 -4.05 -13.34 -0.89
C LYS A 56 -2.86 -12.88 -0.06
N THR A 57 -1.73 -12.59 -0.69
CA THR A 57 -0.47 -12.30 -0.02
C THR A 57 0.08 -10.96 -0.48
N LEU A 58 0.46 -10.14 0.50
CA LEU A 58 1.16 -8.89 0.29
C LEU A 58 2.66 -9.17 0.30
N THR A 59 3.34 -8.78 -0.77
CA THR A 59 4.80 -8.86 -0.87
C THR A 59 5.35 -7.49 -1.21
N GLY A 60 6.64 -7.29 -0.95
CA GLY A 60 7.28 -6.05 -1.33
C GLY A 60 8.79 -6.16 -1.40
N VAL A 61 9.37 -5.21 -2.12
CA VAL A 61 10.80 -5.12 -2.38
C VAL A 61 11.25 -3.68 -2.15
N LEU A 62 12.29 -3.51 -1.34
CA LEU A 62 13.02 -2.26 -1.18
C LEU A 62 14.12 -2.17 -2.23
N ASN A 63 14.22 -1.00 -2.86
CA ASN A 63 15.17 -0.64 -3.91
C ASN A 63 15.26 -1.72 -5.01
N PRO A 64 14.15 -1.96 -5.75
CA PRO A 64 14.11 -2.98 -6.79
C PRO A 64 15.21 -2.76 -7.85
N GLY A 65 15.92 -3.83 -8.23
CA GLY A 65 17.10 -3.78 -9.07
C GLY A 65 18.10 -4.88 -8.72
N THR A 66 19.39 -4.64 -8.94
CA THR A 66 20.48 -5.57 -8.61
C THR A 66 20.67 -5.80 -7.12
N ASP A 67 20.33 -4.81 -6.30
CA ASP A 67 20.55 -4.81 -4.85
C ASP A 67 19.23 -4.82 -4.08
N ASN A 68 18.26 -5.56 -4.62
CA ASN A 68 16.91 -5.58 -4.08
C ASN A 68 16.86 -6.30 -2.72
N VAL A 69 16.07 -5.76 -1.80
CA VAL A 69 15.85 -6.37 -0.48
C VAL A 69 14.38 -6.74 -0.37
N VAL A 70 14.12 -8.04 -0.23
CA VAL A 70 12.76 -8.55 0.01
C VAL A 70 12.31 -8.13 1.40
N LEU A 71 11.13 -7.54 1.50
CA LEU A 71 10.56 -7.10 2.76
C LEU A 71 10.10 -8.30 3.61
N GLN A 72 10.36 -8.20 4.90
CA GLN A 72 9.96 -9.16 5.93
C GLN A 72 8.80 -8.58 6.73
N LYS A 73 7.98 -9.44 7.35
CA LYS A 73 6.83 -9.06 8.20
C LYS A 73 5.95 -7.97 7.61
N LEU A 74 5.81 -7.93 6.29
CA LEU A 74 5.05 -6.90 5.59
C LEU A 74 3.55 -7.08 5.87
N SER A 75 2.91 -6.06 6.43
CA SER A 75 1.47 -6.04 6.65
C SER A 75 0.89 -4.65 6.37
N LEU A 76 -0.37 -4.64 5.96
CA LEU A 76 -1.17 -3.43 5.87
C LEU A 76 -2.53 -3.71 6.52
N GLU A 77 -2.79 -3.04 7.64
CA GLU A 77 -3.98 -3.25 8.46
C GLU A 77 -4.95 -2.06 8.35
N PRO A 78 -6.23 -2.30 8.06
CA PRO A 78 -7.23 -1.24 8.05
C PRO A 78 -7.50 -0.72 9.48
N PRO A 79 -7.99 0.52 9.61
CA PRO A 79 -8.45 1.05 10.88
C PRO A 79 -9.61 0.21 11.44
N THR A 80 -9.66 0.12 12.76
CA THR A 80 -10.77 -0.50 13.50
C THR A 80 -11.95 0.47 13.55
N GLY A 81 -13.20 -0.01 13.46
CA GLY A 81 -14.39 0.85 13.64
C GLY A 81 -15.46 0.76 12.54
N GLY A 82 -15.34 -0.19 11.61
CA GLY A 82 -16.33 -0.38 10.55
C GLY A 82 -16.29 0.74 9.50
N VAL A 83 -17.43 0.99 8.84
CA VAL A 83 -17.55 1.96 7.74
C VAL A 83 -17.26 3.40 8.16
N GLU A 84 -17.50 3.76 9.42
CA GLU A 84 -17.27 5.12 9.93
C GLU A 84 -15.77 5.46 9.97
N GLY A 85 -14.92 4.47 10.28
CA GLY A 85 -13.46 4.61 10.27
C GLY A 85 -12.80 4.29 8.93
N ALA A 86 -13.56 3.97 7.87
CA ALA A 86 -12.99 3.48 6.61
C ALA A 86 -12.06 4.49 5.90
N ILE A 87 -12.16 5.77 6.26
CA ILE A 87 -11.30 6.85 5.74
C ILE A 87 -10.04 7.07 6.56
N ASP A 88 -9.93 6.45 7.75
CA ASP A 88 -8.78 6.61 8.62
C ASP A 88 -7.54 5.95 8.02
N PRO A 89 -6.33 6.40 8.41
CA PRO A 89 -5.11 5.86 7.85
C PRO A 89 -4.92 4.38 8.19
N TRP A 90 -4.50 3.60 7.19
CA TRP A 90 -4.17 2.18 7.39
C TRP A 90 -2.75 2.05 7.94
N ASN A 91 -2.52 1.05 8.80
CA ASN A 91 -1.22 0.81 9.41
C ASN A 91 -0.36 -0.03 8.48
N LEU A 92 0.76 0.51 8.01
CA LEU A 92 1.79 -0.22 7.30
C LEU A 92 2.85 -0.67 8.31
N HIS A 93 3.27 -1.93 8.24
CA HIS A 93 4.46 -2.42 8.93
C HIS A 93 5.31 -3.25 7.97
N PHE A 94 6.63 -3.09 8.03
CA PHE A 94 7.57 -4.03 7.42
C PHE A 94 8.95 -3.96 8.06
N GLU A 95 9.74 -5.00 7.84
CA GLU A 95 11.13 -5.10 8.23
C GLU A 95 12.00 -5.39 7.00
N ALA A 96 13.29 -5.04 7.07
CA ALA A 96 14.25 -5.33 6.03
C ALA A 96 15.67 -5.43 6.59
N ASP A 97 16.44 -6.43 6.13
CA ASP A 97 17.87 -6.55 6.47
C ASP A 97 18.70 -6.03 5.30
N VAL A 98 19.36 -4.89 5.49
CA VAL A 98 20.12 -4.20 4.44
C VAL A 98 21.61 -4.22 4.76
N LYS A 99 22.47 -4.40 3.76
CA LYS A 99 23.92 -4.27 3.93
C LYS A 99 24.33 -2.81 3.82
N ASP A 100 25.02 -2.29 4.83
CA ASP A 100 25.66 -0.98 4.74
C ASP A 100 26.90 -1.03 3.83
N THR A 101 27.51 0.13 3.57
CA THR A 101 28.72 0.25 2.73
C THR A 101 29.93 -0.52 3.28
N SER A 102 29.90 -0.92 4.56
CA SER A 102 30.92 -1.77 5.19
C SER A 102 30.59 -3.27 5.12
N GLY A 103 29.47 -3.66 4.50
CA GLY A 103 29.02 -5.05 4.38
C GLY A 103 28.33 -5.60 5.63
N ARG A 104 28.09 -4.76 6.63
CA ARG A 104 27.39 -5.13 7.87
C ARG A 104 25.88 -5.06 7.63
N THR A 105 25.17 -6.04 8.17
CA THR A 105 23.70 -6.02 8.15
C THR A 105 23.17 -4.98 9.13
N VAL A 106 22.30 -4.10 8.65
CA VAL A 106 21.49 -3.18 9.44
C VAL A 106 20.04 -3.62 9.31
N HIS A 107 19.42 -3.90 10.44
CA HIS A 107 18.01 -4.27 10.50
C HIS A 107 17.15 -3.02 10.52
N TYR A 108 16.20 -2.93 9.58
CA TYR A 108 15.22 -1.86 9.48
C TYR A 108 13.86 -2.33 9.97
N VAL A 109 13.19 -1.48 10.74
CA VAL A 109 11.80 -1.65 11.18
C VAL A 109 11.03 -0.38 10.83
N VAL A 110 9.96 -0.53 10.05
CA VAL A 110 9.23 0.60 9.48
C VAL A 110 7.76 0.49 9.82
N ASP A 111 7.24 1.55 10.45
CA ASP A 111 5.83 1.67 10.83
C ASP A 111 5.26 2.95 10.21
N GLY A 112 4.23 2.80 9.38
CA GLY A 112 3.65 3.88 8.57
C GLY A 112 2.14 4.00 8.70
N LYS A 113 1.64 5.18 8.34
CA LYS A 113 0.21 5.46 8.17
C LYS A 113 -0.06 5.75 6.70
N LEU A 114 -0.73 4.84 6.01
CA LEU A 114 -1.19 5.04 4.63
C LEU A 114 -2.41 5.95 4.64
N GLN A 115 -2.27 7.11 4.02
CA GLN A 115 -3.30 8.14 3.95
C GLN A 115 -3.85 8.28 2.53
N ASN A 116 -5.00 8.93 2.42
CA ASN A 116 -5.64 9.26 1.14
C ASN A 116 -5.99 8.05 0.27
N ILE A 117 -6.45 6.94 0.87
CA ILE A 117 -6.70 5.68 0.16
C ILE A 117 -7.72 5.82 -0.98
N GLY A 118 -8.71 6.70 -0.83
CA GLY A 118 -9.69 7.00 -1.88
C GLY A 118 -9.21 8.01 -2.93
N ALA A 119 -8.06 8.64 -2.76
CA ALA A 119 -7.54 9.66 -3.67
C ALA A 119 -6.49 9.09 -4.63
N TYR A 120 -6.26 9.84 -5.72
CA TYR A 120 -5.18 9.52 -6.66
C TYR A 120 -3.79 9.60 -6.00
N ARG A 121 -3.55 10.65 -5.20
CA ARG A 121 -2.28 10.86 -4.49
C ARG A 121 -2.33 10.25 -3.09
N LYS A 122 -2.00 8.96 -3.01
CA LYS A 122 -1.76 8.25 -1.75
C LYS A 122 -0.33 8.51 -1.27
N PHE A 123 -0.14 8.54 0.03
CA PHE A 123 1.18 8.65 0.64
C PHE A 123 1.21 7.94 1.99
N VAL A 124 2.41 7.53 2.40
CA VAL A 124 2.66 6.94 3.72
C VAL A 124 3.67 7.81 4.44
N THR A 125 3.42 8.07 5.71
CA THR A 125 4.38 8.71 6.62
C THR A 125 4.48 7.90 7.89
N GLY A 126 5.65 7.90 8.51
CA GLY A 126 5.81 7.25 9.80
C GLY A 126 7.26 7.19 10.25
N THR A 127 7.59 6.14 10.97
CA THR A 127 8.91 5.97 11.61
C THR A 127 9.75 4.96 10.86
N TRP A 128 11.05 5.26 10.77
CA TRP A 128 12.05 4.38 10.20
C TRP A 128 13.12 4.08 11.25
N MET A 129 13.21 2.85 11.70
CA MET A 129 14.27 2.41 12.61
C MET A 129 15.43 1.86 11.79
N ALA A 130 16.65 2.35 12.02
CA ALA A 130 17.89 1.77 11.49
C ALA A 130 18.73 1.24 12.66
N GLY A 131 18.64 -0.06 12.92
CA GLY A 131 19.14 -0.64 14.17
C GLY A 131 18.47 0.02 15.37
N ASN A 132 19.26 0.69 16.21
CA ASN A 132 18.77 1.37 17.42
C ASN A 132 18.44 2.86 17.19
N GLN A 133 18.64 3.37 15.98
CA GLN A 133 18.38 4.77 15.66
C GLN A 133 16.98 4.93 15.08
N LYS A 134 16.23 5.91 15.58
CA LYS A 134 14.88 6.21 15.12
C LYS A 134 14.88 7.46 14.26
N GLY A 135 14.26 7.35 13.10
CA GLY A 135 14.02 8.42 12.16
C GLY A 135 12.57 8.46 11.69
N GLU A 136 12.36 9.23 10.63
CA GLU A 136 11.07 9.36 9.96
C GLU A 136 11.22 8.98 8.49
N PHE A 137 10.09 8.69 7.84
CA PHE A 137 10.05 8.51 6.40
C PHE A 137 8.76 9.04 5.80
N ARG A 138 8.82 9.31 4.51
CA ARG A 138 7.67 9.63 3.67
C ARG A 138 7.83 9.02 2.29
N ILE A 139 6.80 8.32 1.83
CA ILE A 139 6.70 7.82 0.46
C ILE A 139 5.38 8.22 -0.18
N VAL A 140 5.39 8.37 -1.50
CA VAL A 140 4.23 8.72 -2.32
C VAL A 140 4.08 7.67 -3.41
N ARG A 141 2.83 7.37 -3.78
CA ARG A 141 2.54 6.44 -4.86
C ARG A 141 2.92 7.07 -6.21
N ASN A 142 3.64 6.32 -7.04
CA ASN A 142 4.02 6.73 -8.40
C ASN A 142 2.82 6.72 -9.36
#